data_AF-A0A7L0LUJ4-F1
#
_entry.id   AF-A0A7L0LUJ4-F1
#
_cell.length_a   1.000
_cell.length_b   1.000
_cell.length_c   1.000
_cell.angle_alpha   90.00
_cell.angle_beta   90.00
_cell.angle_gamma   90.00
#
_symmetry.space_group_name_H-M   'P 1'
#
loop_
_entity.id
_entity.type
_entity.pdbx_description
1 polymer ?
#
loop_
_entity_poly.entity_id
_entity_poly.type
_entity_poly.pdbx_seq_one_letter_code
_entity_poly.pdbx_strand_id
1 'polypeptide(L)'
;DTSAEVKVANPFILLQQSPSQLLSQLVFEKQVHPDRVSSLLAKEELNLNVQQVIVNCCCEPLSLCSARQNSQAKSLLTNINSLAHQCASYCLPDVE
;
A
#
# COMPACT_ATOMS: atom_id res chain seq x y z
N ASP A 1 10.83 -5.18 17.44
CA ASP A 1 10.85 -4.14 18.48
C ASP A 1 10.04 -2.93 18.09
N THR A 2 8.84 -2.80 18.64
CA THR A 2 8.24 -1.54 19.12
C THR A 2 6.96 -1.96 19.83
N SER A 3 7.13 -2.59 21.00
CA SER A 3 6.07 -2.63 22.00
C SER A 3 5.83 -1.19 22.42
N ALA A 4 4.91 -0.52 21.74
CA ALA A 4 4.34 0.73 22.21
C ALA A 4 3.41 0.39 23.38
N GLU A 5 4.01 0.01 24.52
CA GLU A 5 3.32 -0.03 25.80
C GLU A 5 3.06 1.43 26.20
N VAL A 6 2.07 2.07 25.57
CA VAL A 6 1.73 3.47 25.82
C VAL A 6 0.95 3.55 27.12
N LYS A 7 1.70 3.66 28.23
CA LYS A 7 1.18 4.21 29.49
C LYS A 7 0.66 5.62 29.19
N VAL A 8 -0.66 5.74 29.12
CA VAL A 8 -1.40 6.95 28.75
C VAL A 8 -1.16 8.05 29.79
N ALA A 9 -0.19 8.93 29.54
CA ALA A 9 -0.01 10.16 30.32
C ALA A 9 -0.34 11.43 29.50
N ASN A 10 -0.35 11.36 28.16
CA ASN A 10 -0.66 12.49 27.30
C ASN A 10 -1.66 12.11 26.19
N PRO A 11 -2.90 12.65 26.21
CA PRO A 11 -3.89 12.36 25.18
C PRO A 11 -3.54 12.94 23.80
N PHE A 12 -2.65 13.93 23.72
CA PHE A 12 -2.24 14.54 22.45
C PHE A 12 -1.27 13.68 21.63
N ILE A 13 -0.73 12.60 22.20
CA ILE A 13 0.13 11.68 21.44
C ILE A 13 -0.61 11.04 20.25
N LEU A 14 -1.95 10.95 20.34
CA LEU A 14 -2.82 10.45 19.26
C LEU A 14 -2.76 11.34 18.02
N LEU A 15 -2.52 12.65 18.17
CA LEU A 15 -2.41 13.57 17.03
C LEU A 15 -1.13 13.35 16.22
N GLN A 16 -0.13 12.65 16.77
CA GLN A 16 1.12 12.33 16.10
C GLN A 16 1.07 10.98 15.37
N GLN A 17 0.05 10.16 15.61
CA GLN A 17 -0.10 8.85 14.99
C GLN A 17 -0.76 8.98 13.61
N SER A 18 -0.39 8.10 12.69
CA SER A 18 -1.07 8.01 11.42
C SER A 18 -2.50 7.47 11.62
N PRO A 19 -3.46 7.80 10.71
CA PRO A 19 -4.82 7.28 10.81
C PRO A 19 -4.89 5.75 10.83
N SER A 20 -4.00 5.06 10.11
CA SER A 20 -3.90 3.60 10.10
C SER A 20 -3.36 3.02 11.42
N GLN A 21 -2.45 3.74 12.10
CA GLN A 21 -2.01 3.37 13.45
C GLN A 21 -3.14 3.50 14.47
N LEU A 22 -3.89 4.61 14.44
CA LEU A 22 -5.05 4.80 15.31
C LEU A 22 -6.13 3.72 15.10
N LEU A 23 -6.35 3.34 13.84
CA LEU A 23 -7.23 2.21 13.51
C LEU A 23 -6.73 0.88 14.06
N SER A 24 -5.43 0.61 13.93
CA SER A 24 -4.80 -0.59 14.49
C SER A 24 -5.02 -0.64 16.02
N GLN A 25 -4.83 0.47 16.73
CA GLN A 25 -5.11 0.56 18.16
C GLN A 25 -6.58 0.28 18.49
N LEU A 26 -7.53 0.81 17.72
CA LEU A 26 -8.95 0.55 17.94
C LEU A 26 -9.30 -0.94 17.75
N VAL A 27 -8.78 -1.57 16.71
CA VAL A 27 -9.09 -2.97 16.37
C VAL A 27 -8.38 -3.96 17.31
N PHE A 28 -7.11 -3.72 17.63
CA PHE A 28 -6.27 -4.70 18.33
C PHE A 28 -6.09 -4.40 19.83
N GLU A 29 -5.78 -3.15 20.20
CA GLU A 29 -5.56 -2.81 21.62
C GLU A 29 -6.90 -2.64 22.36
N LYS A 30 -7.84 -1.92 21.76
CA LYS A 30 -9.17 -1.66 22.33
C LYS A 30 -10.20 -2.73 21.97
N GLN A 31 -9.83 -3.69 21.12
CA GLN A 31 -10.66 -4.83 20.70
C GLN A 31 -12.05 -4.45 20.17
N VAL A 32 -12.14 -3.32 19.45
CA VAL A 32 -13.39 -2.90 18.81
C VAL A 32 -13.64 -3.77 17.58
N HIS A 33 -14.85 -4.33 17.47
CA HIS A 33 -15.21 -5.20 16.36
C HIS A 33 -14.97 -4.53 14.98
N PRO A 34 -14.31 -5.19 14.01
CA PRO A 34 -13.95 -4.61 12.72
C PRO A 34 -15.13 -4.01 11.94
N ASP A 35 -16.30 -4.65 12.00
CA ASP A 35 -17.51 -4.15 11.30
C ASP A 35 -18.03 -2.83 11.89
N ARG A 36 -17.90 -2.66 13.21
CA ARG A 36 -18.28 -1.40 13.87
C ARG A 36 -17.36 -0.27 13.46
N VAL A 37 -16.06 -0.57 13.38
CA VAL A 37 -15.05 0.38 12.91
C VAL A 37 -15.29 0.72 11.44
N SER A 38 -15.55 -0.26 10.58
CA SER A 38 -15.84 -0.06 9.16
C SER A 38 -17.08 0.80 8.94
N SER A 39 -18.14 0.56 9.72
CA SER A 39 -19.38 1.35 9.68
C SER A 39 -19.14 2.80 10.13
N LEU A 40 -18.30 3.01 11.13
CA LEU A 40 -17.91 4.35 11.58
C LEU A 40 -17.12 5.09 10.50
N LEU A 41 -16.13 4.43 9.88
CA LEU A 41 -15.35 5.02 8.79
C LEU A 41 -16.23 5.43 7.61
N ALA A 42 -17.19 4.59 7.23
CA ALA A 42 -18.14 4.90 6.17
C ALA A 42 -19.06 6.08 6.53
N LYS A 43 -19.52 6.14 7.78
CA LYS A 43 -20.38 7.22 8.27
C LYS A 43 -19.67 8.58 8.26
N GLU A 44 -18.39 8.60 8.64
CA GLU A 44 -17.57 9.82 8.71
C GLU A 44 -16.80 10.09 7.40
N GLU A 45 -17.11 9.35 6.32
CA GLU A 45 -16.50 9.49 4.99
C GLU A 45 -14.96 9.41 4.99
N LEU A 46 -14.41 8.58 5.88
CA LEU A 46 -12.97 8.40 6.01
C LEU A 46 -12.47 7.34 5.01
N ASN A 47 -11.50 7.73 4.17
CA ASN A 47 -10.88 6.87 3.16
C ASN A 47 -9.84 5.91 3.77
N LEU A 48 -10.29 5.05 4.68
CA LEU A 48 -9.45 4.05 5.35
C LEU A 48 -10.07 2.66 5.19
N ASN A 49 -9.22 1.64 5.11
CA ASN A 49 -9.64 0.26 4.89
C ASN A 49 -9.24 -0.59 6.09
N VAL A 50 -10.23 -1.06 6.85
CA VAL A 50 -10.02 -1.89 8.05
C VAL A 50 -9.33 -3.20 7.70
N GLN A 51 -9.72 -3.83 6.60
CA GLN A 51 -9.15 -5.10 6.14
C GLN A 51 -7.67 -4.93 5.79
N GLN A 52 -7.29 -3.83 5.12
CA GLN A 52 -5.90 -3.53 4.79
C GLN A 52 -5.06 -3.31 6.05
N VAL A 53 -5.60 -2.60 7.06
CA VAL A 53 -4.92 -2.43 8.35
C VAL A 53 -4.70 -3.78 9.03
N ILE A 54 -5.72 -4.65 9.03
CA ILE A 54 -5.60 -6.01 9.59
C ILE A 54 -4.52 -6.81 8.85
N VAL A 55 -4.54 -6.81 7.51
CA VAL A 55 -3.53 -7.50 6.69
C VAL A 55 -2.13 -6.96 6.98
N ASN A 56 -1.95 -5.64 7.04
CA ASN A 56 -0.65 -5.04 7.31
C ASN A 56 -0.12 -5.37 8.72
N CYS A 57 -0.99 -5.54 9.70
CA CYS A 57 -0.60 -5.86 11.08
C CYS A 57 -0.36 -7.36 11.31
N CYS A 58 -1.12 -8.22 10.64
CA CYS A 58 -1.14 -9.65 10.97
C CYS A 58 -0.47 -10.54 9.92
N CYS A 59 -0.31 -10.06 8.69
CA CYS A 59 0.23 -10.87 7.60
C CYS A 59 1.66 -10.43 7.26
N GLU A 60 2.55 -11.42 7.14
CA GLU A 60 3.83 -11.18 6.50
C GLU A 60 3.58 -10.88 5.01
N PRO A 61 4.26 -9.87 4.43
CA PRO A 61 4.11 -9.57 3.01
C PRO A 61 4.42 -10.81 2.17
N LEU A 62 3.43 -11.25 1.38
CA LEU A 62 3.66 -12.32 0.43
C LEU A 62 4.70 -11.83 -0.59
N SER A 63 5.88 -12.44 -0.58
CA SER A 63 6.89 -12.21 -1.62
C SER A 63 6.38 -12.81 -2.92
N LEU A 64 5.54 -12.05 -3.64
CA LEU A 64 5.12 -12.40 -4.99
C LEU A 64 6.39 -12.52 -5.82
N CYS A 65 6.78 -13.76 -6.10
CA CYS A 65 8.04 -14.19 -6.69
C CYS A 65 8.64 -13.11 -7.62
N SER A 66 9.56 -12.32 -7.07
CA SER A 66 10.11 -11.11 -7.70
C SER A 66 10.77 -11.43 -9.04
N ALA A 67 11.22 -12.67 -9.23
CA ALA A 67 11.73 -13.19 -10.48
C ALA A 67 10.71 -13.10 -11.63
N ARG A 68 9.43 -13.42 -11.40
CA ARG A 68 8.40 -13.40 -12.45
C ARG A 68 8.04 -11.97 -12.84
N GLN A 69 7.87 -11.09 -11.87
CA GLN A 69 7.62 -9.66 -12.12
C GLN A 69 8.80 -9.00 -12.85
N ASN A 70 10.03 -9.31 -12.44
CA ASN A 70 11.24 -8.78 -13.07
C ASN A 70 11.40 -9.31 -14.50
N SER A 71 11.09 -10.59 -14.75
CA SER A 71 11.10 -11.16 -16.11
C SER A 71 10.05 -10.52 -17.03
N GLN A 72 8.84 -10.27 -16.52
CA GLN A 72 7.78 -9.61 -17.27
C GLN A 72 8.10 -8.13 -17.55
N ALA A 73 8.63 -7.41 -16.55
CA ALA A 73 9.07 -6.03 -16.71
C ALA A 73 10.19 -5.90 -17.75
N LYS A 74 11.18 -6.82 -17.72
CA LYS A 74 12.24 -6.89 -18.74
C LYS A 74 11.67 -7.16 -20.13
N SER A 75 10.79 -8.15 -20.28
CA SER A 75 10.14 -8.47 -21.54
C SER A 75 9.33 -7.29 -22.08
N LEU A 76 8.57 -6.61 -21.23
CA LEU A 76 7.80 -5.42 -21.59
C LEU A 76 8.74 -4.30 -22.06
N LEU A 77 9.83 -4.04 -21.34
CA LEU A 77 10.82 -3.03 -21.71
C LEU A 77 11.45 -3.33 -23.08
N THR A 78 11.80 -4.60 -23.33
CA THR A 78 12.33 -5.04 -24.63
C THR A 78 11.31 -4.82 -25.75
N ASN A 79 10.04 -5.15 -25.52
CA ASN A 79 8.98 -4.95 -26.50
C ASN A 79 8.74 -3.46 -26.80
N ILE A 80 8.74 -2.61 -25.76
CA ILE A 80 8.61 -1.16 -25.92
C ILE A 80 9.79 -0.58 -26.70
N ASN A 81 11.02 -1.00 -26.38
CA ASN A 81 12.20 -0.54 -27.12
C ASN A 81 12.15 -0.98 -28.59
N SER A 82 11.75 -2.22 -28.86
CA SER A 82 11.57 -2.70 -30.24
C SER A 82 10.54 -1.86 -30.99
N LEU A 83 9.40 -1.54 -30.36
CA LEU A 83 8.36 -0.71 -30.96
C LEU A 83 8.87 0.71 -31.19
N ALA A 84 9.58 1.30 -30.23
CA ALA A 84 10.18 2.63 -30.36
C ALA A 84 11.20 2.68 -31.51
N HIS A 85 12.02 1.65 -31.69
CA HIS A 85 12.94 1.53 -32.82
C HIS A 85 12.21 1.43 -34.16
N GLN A 86 11.14 0.63 -34.24
CA GLN A 86 10.31 0.55 -35.45
C GLN A 86 9.64 1.89 -35.78
N CYS A 87 9.08 2.57 -34.78
CA CYS A 87 8.51 3.89 -34.97
C CYS A 87 9.57 4.90 -35.40
N ALA A 88 10.77 4.85 -34.81
CA ALA A 88 11.88 5.73 -35.21
C ALA A 88 12.31 5.50 -36.66
N SER A 89 12.44 4.25 -37.10
CA SER A 89 12.83 3.94 -38.48
C SER A 89 11.74 4.30 -39.50
N TYR A 90 10.48 4.29 -39.08
CA TYR A 90 9.34 4.61 -39.97
C TYR A 90 9.07 6.12 -40.03
N CYS A 91 9.31 6.85 -38.93
CA CYS A 91 9.01 8.28 -38.83
C CYS A 91 10.19 9.19 -39.19
N LEU A 92 11.42 8.67 -39.23
CA LEU A 92 12.59 9.40 -39.70
C LEU A 92 12.98 8.85 -41.08
N PRO A 93 12.68 9.54 -42.20
CA PRO A 93 13.25 9.17 -43.48
C PRO A 93 14.78 9.30 -43.40
N ASP A 94 15.50 8.40 -44.08
CA ASP A 94 16.95 8.48 -44.23
C ASP A 94 17.29 9.88 -44.74
N VAL A 95 18.05 10.64 -43.96
CA VAL A 95 18.61 11.92 -44.39
C VAL A 95 19.86 11.57 -45.19
N GLU A 96 19.69 11.36 -46.50
CA GLU A 96 20.80 11.42 -47.47
C GLU A 96 21.42 12.82 -47.52
#